data_AF-A0A5F5XZF8-F1
#
_entry.id   AF-A0A5F5XZF8-F1
#
_cell.length_a   1.000
_cell.length_b   1.000
_cell.length_c   1.000
_cell.angle_alpha   90.00
_cell.angle_beta   90.00
_cell.angle_gamma   90.00
#
_symmetry.space_group_name_H-M   'P 1'
#
loop_
_entity.id
_entity.type
_entity.pdbx_description
1 polymer ?
#
loop_
_entity_poly.entity_id
_entity_poly.type
_entity_poly.pdbx_seq_one_letter_code
_entity_poly.pdbx_strand_id
1 'polypeptide(L)'
;MAWIPPLLVLLCHCTCSISQFVVTQPPSLSASLGTTARLTCTLNSERTDIYPIFWYQQKPGSLPRYLLTYVTDSNKHQGSGVPSRFSGSKDTSANAGILLISGIQSEDEADYYCATYHGSGSSYCYGDSDKEEVRQKPLGPQTLFPSLFH
;
A
#
# COMPACT_ATOMS: atom_id res chain seq x y z
N MET A 1 59.19 -25.33 5.25
CA MET A 1 58.09 -26.11 5.87
C MET A 1 56.95 -25.14 6.11
N ALA A 2 56.05 -24.99 5.13
CA ALA A 2 54.91 -24.08 5.21
C ALA A 2 53.67 -24.94 5.40
N TRP A 3 53.16 -24.97 6.63
CA TRP A 3 51.87 -25.55 6.96
C TRP A 3 50.83 -24.44 6.96
N ILE A 4 49.88 -24.48 6.02
CA ILE A 4 48.64 -23.70 6.12
C ILE A 4 47.55 -24.74 6.29
N PRO A 5 46.98 -24.94 7.49
CA PRO A 5 45.78 -25.73 7.62
C PRO A 5 44.61 -24.92 7.05
N PRO A 6 43.85 -25.44 6.06
CA PRO A 6 42.65 -24.79 5.58
C PRO A 6 41.55 -25.07 6.60
N LEU A 7 41.47 -24.27 7.66
CA LEU A 7 40.35 -24.36 8.59
C LEU A 7 39.16 -23.64 7.97
N LEU A 8 38.18 -24.46 7.60
CA LEU A 8 36.89 -24.12 7.02
C LEU A 8 36.30 -22.84 7.63
N VAL A 9 35.95 -21.94 6.73
CA VAL A 9 35.08 -20.77 6.91
C VAL A 9 33.85 -21.15 7.73
N LEU A 10 33.62 -20.45 8.84
CA LEU A 10 32.27 -20.25 9.36
C LEU A 10 32.10 -18.79 9.77
N LEU A 11 32.09 -17.91 8.77
CA LEU A 11 31.48 -16.60 8.91
C LEU A 11 29.98 -16.84 9.13
N CYS A 12 29.57 -16.87 10.39
CA CYS A 12 28.17 -16.80 10.77
C CYS A 12 27.68 -15.40 10.42
N HIS A 13 27.39 -15.20 9.13
CA HIS A 13 26.64 -14.04 8.69
C HIS A 13 25.22 -14.24 9.19
N CYS A 14 24.91 -13.68 10.37
CA CYS A 14 23.54 -13.35 10.73
C CYS A 14 23.08 -12.23 9.78
N THR A 15 22.82 -12.57 8.52
CA THR A 15 22.02 -11.71 7.66
C THR A 15 20.61 -11.79 8.20
N CYS A 16 20.28 -10.86 9.10
CA CYS A 16 18.90 -10.53 9.37
C CYS A 16 18.33 -10.01 8.05
N SER A 17 17.68 -10.89 7.28
CA SER A 17 16.97 -10.51 6.08
C SER A 17 15.82 -9.61 6.51
N ILE A 18 16.00 -8.30 6.36
CA ILE A 18 14.90 -7.34 6.47
C ILE A 18 13.99 -7.67 5.27
N SER A 19 12.94 -8.45 5.51
CA SER A 19 11.88 -8.66 4.52
C SER A 19 11.26 -7.29 4.26
N GLN A 20 11.56 -6.71 3.10
CA GLN A 20 11.04 -5.39 2.76
C GLN A 20 9.54 -5.53 2.49
N PHE A 21 8.72 -4.78 3.22
CA PHE A 21 7.33 -4.58 2.86
C PHE A 21 7.29 -3.88 1.49
N VAL A 22 6.78 -4.59 0.48
CA VAL A 22 6.59 -4.09 -0.87
C VAL A 22 5.11 -4.17 -1.16
N VAL A 23 4.55 -3.11 -1.74
CA VAL A 23 3.20 -3.11 -2.28
C VAL A 23 3.27 -2.92 -3.76
N THR A 24 2.46 -3.70 -4.46
CA THR A 24 2.42 -3.70 -5.90
C THR A 24 1.12 -3.06 -6.34
N GLN A 25 1.25 -1.97 -7.10
CA GLN A 25 0.17 -1.26 -7.75
C GLN A 25 0.49 -1.21 -9.26
N PRO A 26 -0.47 -1.45 -10.17
CA PRO A 26 -0.23 -1.24 -11.60
C PRO A 26 0.14 0.22 -11.84
N PRO A 27 1.12 0.52 -12.71
CA PRO A 27 1.65 1.89 -12.86
C PRO A 27 0.60 2.89 -13.34
N SER A 28 -0.41 2.43 -14.09
CA SER A 28 -1.46 3.29 -14.63
C SER A 28 -2.75 2.50 -14.87
N LEU A 29 -3.88 3.18 -14.72
CA LEU A 29 -5.22 2.70 -15.06
C LEU A 29 -5.92 3.75 -15.94
N SER A 30 -6.47 3.34 -17.08
CA SER A 30 -7.32 4.20 -17.90
C SER A 30 -8.79 3.81 -17.69
N ALA A 31 -9.67 4.80 -17.50
CA ALA A 31 -11.10 4.57 -17.33
C ALA A 31 -11.90 5.62 -18.09
N SER A 32 -12.99 5.22 -18.75
CA SER A 32 -13.87 6.17 -19.43
C SER A 32 -14.69 7.00 -18.44
N LEU A 33 -14.99 8.25 -18.79
CA LEU A 33 -15.89 9.08 -17.99
C LEU A 33 -17.24 8.39 -17.76
N GLY A 34 -17.80 8.56 -16.56
CA GLY A 34 -19.06 7.95 -16.16
C GLY A 34 -18.99 6.46 -15.80
N THR A 35 -17.86 5.78 -16.06
CA THR A 35 -17.66 4.38 -15.66
C THR A 35 -17.17 4.25 -14.22
N THR A 36 -17.05 3.02 -13.73
CA THR A 36 -16.48 2.73 -12.41
C THR A 36 -15.02 2.31 -12.55
N ALA A 37 -14.09 3.05 -11.94
CA ALA A 37 -12.70 2.61 -11.83
C ALA A 37 -12.50 1.73 -10.60
N ARG A 38 -11.64 0.72 -10.73
CA ARG A 38 -11.24 -0.18 -9.65
C ARG A 38 -9.72 -0.16 -9.49
N LEU A 39 -9.25 0.50 -8.43
CA LEU A 39 -7.84 0.53 -8.07
C LEU A 39 -7.55 -0.56 -7.03
N THR A 40 -6.44 -1.26 -7.20
CA THR A 40 -6.08 -2.43 -6.38
C THR A 40 -4.72 -2.22 -5.74
N CYS A 41 -4.64 -2.40 -4.43
CA CYS A 41 -3.42 -2.31 -3.64
C CYS A 41 -3.12 -3.66 -2.99
N THR A 42 -2.17 -4.41 -3.53
CA THR A 42 -1.80 -5.73 -3.02
C THR A 42 -0.72 -5.61 -1.95
N LEU A 43 -0.96 -6.17 -0.76
CA LEU A 43 0.00 -6.19 0.34
C LEU A 43 0.84 -7.49 0.26
N ASN A 44 2.17 -7.42 0.26
CA ASN A 44 2.99 -8.63 0.10
C ASN A 44 3.21 -9.44 1.39
N SER A 45 3.09 -8.85 2.59
CA SER A 45 3.36 -9.57 3.85
C SER A 45 2.41 -9.27 5.01
N GLU A 46 1.42 -8.40 4.82
CA GLU A 46 0.46 -8.03 5.86
C GLU A 46 -0.90 -8.61 5.53
N ARG A 47 -1.56 -9.24 6.51
CA ARG A 47 -2.92 -9.75 6.29
C ARG A 47 -3.90 -8.58 6.22
N THR A 48 -4.52 -8.38 5.06
CA THR A 48 -5.51 -7.30 4.85
C THR A 48 -6.76 -7.44 5.70
N ASP A 49 -7.05 -8.63 6.23
CA ASP A 49 -8.20 -8.88 7.09
C ASP A 49 -8.14 -8.10 8.42
N ILE A 50 -6.94 -7.91 8.98
CA ILE A 50 -6.74 -7.28 10.29
C ILE A 50 -6.42 -5.78 10.15
N TYR A 51 -5.61 -5.39 9.18
CA TYR A 51 -5.10 -4.01 9.10
C TYR A 51 -6.02 -3.07 8.32
N PRO A 52 -6.21 -1.82 8.79
CA PRO A 52 -6.95 -0.81 8.05
C PRO A 52 -6.21 -0.40 6.78
N ILE A 53 -6.95 -0.14 5.71
CA ILE A 53 -6.39 0.39 4.46
C ILE A 53 -6.84 1.83 4.30
N PHE A 54 -5.87 2.71 4.15
CA PHE A 54 -6.05 4.14 3.90
C PHE A 54 -5.87 4.42 2.41
N TRP A 55 -6.67 5.31 1.85
CA TRP A 55 -6.56 5.77 0.47
C TRP A 55 -6.31 7.26 0.43
N TYR A 56 -5.44 7.68 -0.47
CA TYR A 56 -5.08 9.07 -0.72
C TYR A 56 -5.12 9.35 -2.22
N GLN A 57 -5.43 10.58 -2.55
CA GLN A 57 -5.39 11.12 -3.91
C GLN A 57 -4.41 12.29 -3.94
N GLN A 58 -3.51 12.30 -4.90
CA GLN A 58 -2.59 13.40 -5.16
C GLN A 58 -2.79 13.91 -6.57
N LYS A 59 -3.17 15.19 -6.68
CA LYS A 59 -3.22 15.87 -7.98
C LYS A 59 -1.85 16.40 -8.34
N PRO A 60 -1.55 16.60 -9.64
CA PRO A 60 -0.29 17.22 -10.05
C PRO A 60 -0.05 18.54 -9.32
N GLY A 61 1.11 18.65 -8.64
CA GLY A 61 1.49 19.85 -7.88
C GLY A 61 0.81 20.03 -6.52
N SER A 62 0.00 19.07 -6.05
CA SER A 62 -0.63 19.11 -4.73
C SER A 62 -0.01 18.12 -3.74
N LEU A 63 -0.27 18.33 -2.45
CA LEU A 63 -0.01 17.33 -1.42
C LEU A 63 -1.04 16.17 -1.52
N PRO A 64 -0.69 14.95 -1.06
CA PRO A 64 -1.64 13.85 -0.95
C PRO A 64 -2.82 14.24 -0.03
N ARG A 65 -4.04 14.08 -0.53
CA ARG A 65 -5.29 14.29 0.21
C ARG A 65 -5.85 12.95 0.66
N TYR A 66 -6.16 12.82 1.94
CA TYR A 66 -6.87 11.65 2.46
C TYR A 66 -8.27 11.51 1.85
N LEU A 67 -8.56 10.33 1.32
CA LEU A 67 -9.86 9.96 0.77
C LEU A 67 -10.69 9.18 1.78
N LEU A 68 -10.24 7.99 2.18
CA LEU A 68 -11.00 7.12 3.07
C LEU A 68 -10.13 6.07 3.76
N THR A 69 -10.70 5.48 4.81
CA THR A 69 -10.19 4.31 5.51
C THR A 69 -11.23 3.22 5.45
N TYR A 70 -10.80 2.01 5.13
CA TYR A 70 -11.62 0.81 5.18
C TYR A 70 -11.00 -0.23 6.11
N VAL A 71 -11.73 -0.62 7.15
CA VAL A 71 -11.38 -1.74 8.03
C VAL A 71 -12.32 -2.90 7.77
N THR A 72 -13.63 -2.64 7.89
CA THR A 72 -14.75 -3.54 7.62
C THR A 72 -15.95 -2.73 7.12
N ASP A 73 -17.04 -3.39 6.71
CA ASP A 73 -18.25 -2.68 6.30
C ASP A 73 -18.89 -1.86 7.42
N SER A 74 -18.76 -2.30 8.68
CA SER A 74 -19.23 -1.58 9.86
C SER A 74 -18.23 -0.53 10.38
N ASN A 75 -16.97 -0.59 9.96
CA ASN A 75 -15.90 0.32 10.38
C ASN A 75 -15.14 0.85 9.16
N LYS A 76 -15.68 1.93 8.61
CA LYS A 76 -15.10 2.69 7.49
C LYS A 76 -15.32 4.18 7.72
N HIS A 77 -14.39 5.00 7.23
CA HIS A 77 -14.44 6.44 7.39
C HIS A 77 -14.16 7.14 6.07
N GLN A 78 -15.03 8.08 5.69
CA GLN A 78 -14.86 8.92 4.51
C GLN A 78 -14.24 10.26 4.91
N GLY A 79 -13.27 10.75 4.15
CA GLY A 79 -12.64 12.03 4.37
C GLY A 79 -13.59 13.20 4.18
N SER A 80 -13.29 14.32 4.85
CA SER A 80 -14.11 15.52 4.73
C SER A 80 -14.13 16.04 3.29
N GLY A 81 -15.34 16.31 2.77
CA GLY A 81 -15.57 16.76 1.40
C GLY A 81 -15.17 15.75 0.33
N VAL A 82 -14.99 14.47 0.67
CA VAL A 82 -14.77 13.40 -0.30
C VAL A 82 -16.13 12.92 -0.82
N PRO A 83 -16.36 12.95 -2.13
CA PRO A 83 -17.64 12.53 -2.71
C PRO A 83 -18.02 11.08 -2.39
N SER A 84 -19.32 10.79 -2.27
CA SER A 84 -19.83 9.43 -2.00
C SER A 84 -19.54 8.40 -3.09
N ARG A 85 -19.12 8.85 -4.28
CA ARG A 85 -18.68 7.96 -5.37
C ARG A 85 -17.41 7.18 -5.05
N PHE A 86 -16.61 7.63 -4.08
CA PHE A 86 -15.44 6.91 -3.59
C PHE A 86 -15.85 5.90 -2.52
N SER A 87 -15.49 4.63 -2.71
CA SER A 87 -15.76 3.57 -1.74
C SER A 87 -14.58 2.60 -1.65
N GLY A 88 -14.30 2.14 -0.43
CA GLY A 88 -13.25 1.17 -0.17
C GLY A 88 -13.81 -0.21 0.11
N SER A 89 -13.04 -1.25 -0.21
CA SER A 89 -13.27 -2.63 0.23
C SER A 89 -11.95 -3.40 0.32
N LYS A 90 -12.02 -4.67 0.73
CA LYS A 90 -10.88 -5.58 0.81
C LYS A 90 -11.19 -6.87 0.07
N ASP A 91 -10.20 -7.38 -0.64
CA ASP A 91 -10.15 -8.74 -1.17
C ASP A 91 -9.14 -9.53 -0.33
N THR A 92 -9.64 -10.30 0.63
CA THR A 92 -8.79 -11.08 1.54
C THR A 92 -8.14 -12.26 0.83
N SER A 93 -8.71 -12.76 -0.27
CA SER A 93 -8.15 -13.87 -1.04
C SER A 93 -6.93 -13.43 -1.85
N ALA A 94 -6.96 -12.21 -2.37
CA ALA A 94 -5.86 -11.57 -3.09
C ALA A 94 -4.93 -10.75 -2.17
N ASN A 95 -5.20 -10.74 -0.86
CA ASN A 95 -4.52 -9.89 0.12
C ASN A 95 -4.41 -8.42 -0.33
N ALA A 96 -5.52 -7.88 -0.84
CA ALA A 96 -5.54 -6.57 -1.48
C ALA A 96 -6.63 -5.63 -0.92
N GLY A 97 -6.32 -4.34 -0.87
CA GLY A 97 -7.29 -3.26 -0.72
C GLY A 97 -7.83 -2.80 -2.06
N ILE A 98 -9.10 -2.47 -2.12
CA ILE A 98 -9.78 -1.99 -3.32
C ILE A 98 -10.34 -0.59 -3.08
N LEU A 99 -10.10 0.33 -4.01
CA LEU A 99 -10.81 1.60 -4.13
C LEU A 99 -11.68 1.57 -5.38
N LEU A 100 -12.98 1.77 -5.19
CA LEU A 100 -13.95 1.93 -6.27
C LEU A 100 -14.34 3.40 -6.36
N ILE A 101 -14.27 3.93 -7.59
CA ILE A 101 -14.71 5.29 -7.90
C ILE A 101 -15.80 5.18 -8.96
N SER A 102 -17.06 5.37 -8.57
CA SER A 102 -18.19 5.28 -9.49
C SER A 102 -18.40 6.60 -10.25
N GLY A 103 -18.77 6.52 -11.53
CA GLY A 103 -19.04 7.72 -12.31
C GLY A 103 -17.81 8.64 -12.44
N ILE A 104 -16.70 8.09 -12.94
CA ILE A 104 -15.43 8.81 -13.13
C ILE A 104 -15.64 10.16 -13.81
N GLN A 105 -15.02 11.20 -13.23
CA GLN A 105 -15.04 12.57 -13.72
C GLN A 105 -13.64 13.00 -14.17
N SER A 106 -13.54 14.07 -14.97
CA SER A 106 -12.26 14.64 -15.38
C SER A 106 -11.39 15.04 -14.18
N GLU A 107 -12.01 15.45 -13.08
CA GLU A 107 -11.32 15.90 -11.89
C GLU A 107 -10.74 14.76 -11.06
N ASP A 108 -11.04 13.50 -11.41
CA ASP A 108 -10.53 12.30 -10.76
C ASP A 108 -9.16 11.86 -11.32
N GLU A 109 -8.62 12.55 -12.34
CA GLU A 109 -7.24 12.37 -12.81
C GLU A 109 -6.24 12.74 -11.71
N ALA A 110 -5.52 11.74 -11.21
CA ALA A 110 -4.61 11.87 -10.09
C ALA A 110 -3.78 10.60 -9.89
N ASP A 111 -2.74 10.73 -9.07
CA ASP A 111 -2.05 9.60 -8.48
C ASP A 111 -2.78 9.15 -7.21
N TYR A 112 -3.06 7.86 -7.11
CA TYR A 112 -3.72 7.25 -5.96
C TYR A 112 -2.73 6.41 -5.18
N TYR A 113 -2.78 6.56 -3.86
CA TYR A 113 -1.90 5.85 -2.93
C TYR A 113 -2.77 5.11 -1.92
N CYS A 114 -2.49 3.83 -1.70
CA CYS A 114 -2.95 3.16 -0.49
C CYS A 114 -1.92 3.36 0.63
N ALA A 115 -2.29 3.03 1.87
CA ALA A 115 -1.40 2.81 3.01
C ALA A 115 -2.04 1.85 4.02
N THR A 116 -1.23 1.24 4.88
CA THR A 116 -1.64 0.28 5.92
C THR A 116 -0.69 0.41 7.12
N TYR A 117 -1.09 -0.10 8.29
CA TYR A 117 -0.21 -0.18 9.45
C TYR A 117 0.66 -1.43 9.38
N HIS A 118 1.97 -1.22 9.56
CA HIS A 118 2.92 -2.31 9.72
C HIS A 118 3.02 -2.70 11.20
N GLY A 119 2.31 -3.75 11.60
CA GLY A 119 2.60 -4.43 12.86
C GLY A 119 3.78 -5.36 12.66
N SER A 120 4.95 -5.03 13.23
CA SER A 120 6.07 -5.96 13.31
C SER A 120 5.64 -7.16 14.17
N GLY A 121 5.23 -8.25 13.52
CA GLY A 121 5.11 -9.53 14.18
C GLY A 121 6.47 -9.87 14.79
N SER A 122 6.52 -9.89 16.13
CA SER A 122 7.67 -10.19 16.97
C SER A 122 8.76 -11.05 16.31
N SER A 123 9.76 -10.39 15.73
CA SER A 123 11.09 -10.97 15.56
C SER A 123 11.83 -10.64 16.85
N TYR A 124 11.83 -11.57 17.82
CA TYR A 124 12.66 -11.46 19.01
C TYR A 124 14.14 -11.56 18.61
N CYS A 125 14.71 -10.44 18.21
CA CYS A 125 16.15 -10.22 18.23
C CYS A 125 16.39 -9.20 19.33
N TYR A 126 16.92 -9.68 20.45
CA TYR A 126 17.23 -8.86 21.63
C TYR A 126 18.25 -7.79 21.23
N GLY A 127 17.81 -6.55 21.05
CA GLY A 127 18.67 -5.41 20.80
C GLY A 127 18.28 -4.57 19.58
N ASP A 128 17.11 -3.93 19.61
CA ASP A 128 17.07 -2.51 19.28
C ASP A 128 15.82 -1.90 19.90
N SER A 129 15.92 -0.63 20.25
CA SER A 129 14.84 0.14 20.85
C SER A 129 13.90 0.53 19.73
N ASP A 130 12.91 -0.32 19.41
CA ASP A 130 11.86 0.03 18.46
C ASP A 130 11.01 1.14 19.06
N LYS A 131 11.42 2.39 18.78
CA LYS A 131 10.50 3.50 18.70
C LYS A 131 9.44 3.09 17.69
N GLU A 132 8.20 3.14 18.13
CA GLU A 132 6.98 3.03 17.33
C GLU A 132 6.95 4.20 16.32
N GLU A 133 7.89 4.18 15.38
CA GLU A 133 7.90 5.09 14.25
C GLU A 133 6.86 4.55 13.29
N VAL A 134 5.71 5.23 13.25
CA VAL A 134 4.68 5.06 12.23
C VAL A 134 5.33 5.28 10.87
N ARG A 135 5.95 4.22 10.33
CA ARG A 135 6.65 4.26 9.06
C ARG A 135 5.59 4.17 7.98
N GLN A 136 4.91 5.29 7.73
CA GLN A 136 4.12 5.51 6.53
C GLN A 136 5.10 5.51 5.35
N LYS A 137 5.53 4.34 4.89
CA LYS A 137 6.29 4.24 3.64
C LYS A 137 5.28 4.51 2.51
N PRO A 138 5.42 5.61 1.75
CA PRO A 138 4.53 5.88 0.63
C PRO A 138 4.68 4.75 -0.38
N LEU A 139 3.55 4.16 -0.76
CA LEU A 139 3.51 3.01 -1.66
C LEU A 139 3.52 3.52 -3.11
N GLY A 140 3.95 2.71 -4.08
CA GLY A 140 4.01 3.18 -5.47
C GLY A 140 2.64 3.66 -5.96
N PRO A 141 2.51 4.82 -6.62
CA PRO A 141 1.22 5.36 -7.04
C PRO A 141 0.58 4.54 -8.16
N GLN A 142 -0.75 4.50 -8.16
CA GLN A 142 -1.59 4.19 -9.32
C GLN A 142 -2.06 5.49 -9.95
N THR A 143 -1.56 5.83 -11.14
CA THR A 143 -2.10 6.98 -11.88
C THR A 143 -3.39 6.57 -12.58
N LEU A 144 -4.49 7.28 -12.30
CA LEU A 144 -5.75 7.10 -13.02
C LEU A 144 -5.88 8.18 -14.10
N PHE A 145 -6.07 7.76 -15.34
CA PHE A 145 -6.33 8.62 -16.49
C PHE A 145 -7.80 8.49 -16.93
N PRO A 146 -8.63 9.52 -16.72
CA PRO A 146 -9.96 9.59 -17.32
C PRO A 146 -9.84 9.79 -18.84
N SER A 147 -10.11 8.76 -19.63
CA SER A 147 -10.04 8.85 -21.09
C SER A 147 -11.37 9.29 -21.71
N LEU A 148 -11.31 10.28 -22.60
CA LEU A 148 -12.46 10.81 -23.36
C LEU A 148 -12.79 10.02 -24.64
N PHE A 149 -11.93 9.10 -25.08
CA PHE A 149 -12.06 8.42 -26.38
C PHE A 149 -12.42 6.94 -26.25
N HIS A 150 -13.38 6.52 -27.08
CA HIS A 150 -13.51 5.16 -27.61
C HIS A 150 -12.96 5.19 -29.05
#